data_AF-A0A7J3SN61-F1
#
_entry.id   AF-A0A7J3SN61-F1
#
_cell.length_a   1.000
_cell.length_b   1.000
_cell.length_c   1.000
_cell.angle_alpha   90.00
_cell.angle_beta   90.00
_cell.angle_gamma   90.00
#
_symmetry.space_group_name_H-M   'P 1'
#
loop_
_entity.id
_entity.type
_entity.pdbx_description
1 polymer ?
#
loop_
_entity_poly.entity_id
_entity_poly.type
_entity_poly.pdbx_seq_one_letter_code
_entity_poly.pdbx_strand_id
1 'polypeptide(L)'
;MKYNVVLIKFGEIGVKGAFARRRMQSALARNIEQALIDSGFPEAKVRVLPGRIIVEGITEEGKEAFVISRVFGVTGVSRAYMGYYSNLDDLVQKAA
;
A
#
# COMPACT_ATOMS: atom_id res chain seq x y z
N MET A 1 -5.34 17.49 -3.81
CA MET A 1 -4.66 16.46 -2.99
C MET A 1 -3.48 15.78 -3.72
N LYS A 2 -2.26 15.86 -3.18
CA LYS A 2 -1.08 15.15 -3.72
C LYS A 2 -0.97 13.78 -3.05
N TYR A 3 -1.08 12.71 -3.81
CA TYR A 3 -0.92 11.36 -3.28
C TYR A 3 0.55 11.05 -3.08
N ASN A 4 0.91 10.49 -1.92
CA ASN A 4 2.29 10.13 -1.60
C ASN A 4 2.42 8.67 -1.15
N VAL A 5 1.31 7.95 -0.99
CA VAL A 5 1.30 6.51 -0.70
C VAL A 5 0.19 5.77 -1.43
N VAL A 6 0.41 4.48 -1.66
CA VAL A 6 -0.64 3.53 -2.05
C VAL A 6 -0.94 2.63 -0.86
N LEU A 7 -2.19 2.63 -0.41
CA LEU A 7 -2.71 1.74 0.61
C LEU A 7 -3.28 0.47 -0.04
N ILE A 8 -2.82 -0.69 0.44
CA ILE A 8 -3.15 -1.99 -0.12
C ILE A 8 -4.06 -2.77 0.84
N LYS A 9 -5.19 -3.21 0.29
CA LYS A 9 -6.11 -4.17 0.90
C LYS A 9 -5.76 -5.55 0.37
N PHE A 10 -5.75 -6.54 1.25
CA PHE A 10 -5.51 -7.93 0.88
C PHE A 10 -6.50 -8.84 1.58
N GLY A 11 -6.81 -9.95 0.92
CA GLY A 11 -7.72 -10.96 1.44
C GLY A 11 -7.05 -11.73 2.56
N GLU A 12 -7.69 -11.80 3.72
CA GLU A 12 -7.27 -12.69 4.80
C GLU A 12 -8.28 -13.82 4.94
N ILE A 13 -7.82 -15.07 4.88
CA ILE A 13 -8.64 -16.21 5.31
C ILE A 13 -8.69 -16.15 6.83
N GLY A 14 -9.74 -15.54 7.38
CA GLY A 14 -9.91 -15.11 8.78
C GLY A 14 -9.82 -16.19 9.88
N VAL A 15 -9.30 -17.37 9.59
CA VAL A 15 -9.15 -18.51 10.52
C VAL A 15 -7.69 -18.85 10.80
N LYS A 16 -6.73 -18.26 10.07
CA LYS A 16 -5.30 -18.61 10.19
C LYS A 16 -4.60 -17.72 11.23
N GLY A 17 -3.93 -18.33 12.20
CA GLY A 17 -3.27 -17.63 13.33
C GLY A 17 -2.20 -16.61 12.94
N ALA A 18 -1.76 -15.79 13.91
CA ALA A 18 -0.87 -14.64 13.70
C ALA A 18 0.42 -14.97 12.92
N PHE A 19 0.99 -16.16 13.12
CA PHE A 19 2.17 -16.60 12.38
C PHE A 19 1.90 -16.75 10.87
N ALA A 20 0.79 -17.41 10.51
CA ALA A 20 0.39 -17.58 9.12
C ALA A 20 0.04 -16.24 8.46
N ARG A 21 -0.65 -15.34 9.18
CA ARG A 21 -0.91 -13.97 8.74
C ARG A 21 0.39 -13.23 8.43
N ARG A 22 1.36 -13.24 9.35
CA ARG A 22 2.65 -12.57 9.16
C ARG A 22 3.36 -13.13 7.92
N ARG A 23 3.42 -14.46 7.76
CA ARG A 23 4.07 -15.10 6.61
C ARG A 23 3.39 -14.73 5.29
N MET A 24 2.05 -14.70 5.27
CA MET A 24 1.27 -14.26 4.11
C MET A 24 1.55 -12.81 3.75
N GLN A 25 1.51 -11.91 4.73
CA GLN A 25 1.80 -10.48 4.53
C GLN A 25 3.22 -10.26 4.02
N SER A 26 4.21 -10.94 4.59
CA SER A 26 5.59 -10.84 4.12
C SER A 26 5.78 -11.38 2.69
N ALA A 27 5.09 -12.47 2.33
CA ALA A 27 5.12 -12.99 0.96
C ALA A 27 4.46 -12.02 -0.03
N LEU A 28 3.30 -11.47 0.33
CA LEU A 28 2.61 -10.49 -0.50
C LEU A 28 3.45 -9.22 -0.69
N ALA A 29 4.06 -8.71 0.38
CA ALA A 29 4.92 -7.53 0.32
C ALA A 29 6.11 -7.73 -0.64
N ARG A 30 6.79 -8.88 -0.59
CA ARG A 30 7.87 -9.21 -1.53
C ARG A 30 7.39 -9.30 -2.97
N ASN A 31 6.22 -9.89 -3.21
CA ASN A 31 5.66 -9.98 -4.56
C ASN A 31 5.31 -8.61 -5.13
N ILE A 32 4.78 -7.71 -4.29
CA ILE A 32 4.50 -6.31 -4.66
C ILE A 32 5.80 -5.57 -4.98
N GLU A 33 6.82 -5.70 -4.12
CA GLU A 33 8.13 -5.09 -4.32
C GLU A 33 8.76 -5.52 -5.65
N GLN A 34 8.76 -6.84 -5.94
CA GLN A 34 9.28 -7.36 -7.20
C GLN A 34 8.49 -6.83 -8.40
N ALA A 35 7.15 -6.84 -8.35
CA ALA A 35 6.32 -6.34 -9.43
C ALA A 35 6.56 -4.85 -9.73
N LEU A 36 6.82 -4.05 -8.69
CA LEU A 36 7.15 -2.62 -8.83
C LEU A 36 8.52 -2.43 -9.47
N ILE A 37 9.54 -3.16 -9.01
CA ILE A 37 10.89 -3.12 -9.59
C ILE A 37 10.83 -3.49 -11.07
N ASP A 38 10.20 -4.61 -11.41
CA ASP A 38 10.08 -5.13 -12.78
C ASP A 38 9.31 -4.17 -13.70
N SER A 39 8.44 -3.33 -13.13
CA SER A 39 7.63 -2.34 -13.86
C SER A 39 8.26 -0.94 -13.90
N GLY A 40 9.49 -0.76 -13.42
CA GLY A 40 10.22 0.51 -13.49
C GLY A 40 9.99 1.46 -12.30
N PHE A 41 9.57 0.95 -11.15
CA PHE A 41 9.40 1.71 -9.90
C PHE A 41 10.39 1.26 -8.80
N PRO A 42 11.72 1.31 -9.02
CA PRO A 42 12.71 0.78 -8.07
C PRO A 42 12.80 1.56 -6.76
N GLU A 43 12.37 2.83 -6.77
CA GLU A 43 12.38 3.70 -5.58
C GLU A 43 11.16 3.49 -4.66
N ALA A 44 10.20 2.66 -5.08
CA ALA A 44 9.00 2.40 -4.31
C ALA A 44 9.32 1.53 -3.07
N LYS A 45 8.87 1.97 -1.90
CA LYS A 45 9.16 1.27 -0.63
C LYS A 45 7.92 0.60 -0.09
N VAL A 46 7.96 -0.73 0.02
CA VAL A 46 6.85 -1.54 0.54
C VAL A 46 7.00 -1.73 2.05
N ARG A 47 5.99 -1.34 2.84
CA ARG A 47 5.97 -1.53 4.29
C ARG A 47 4.74 -2.29 4.74
N VAL A 48 4.94 -3.24 5.64
CA VAL A 48 3.86 -3.98 6.30
C VAL A 48 3.46 -3.25 7.58
N LEU A 49 2.18 -2.85 7.65
CA LEU A 49 1.53 -2.33 8.84
C LEU A 49 0.55 -3.38 9.40
N PRO A 50 0.11 -3.26 10.66
CA PRO A 50 -0.96 -4.11 11.18
C PRO A 50 -2.21 -4.08 10.27
N GLY A 51 -2.48 -5.19 9.60
CA GLY A 51 -3.65 -5.37 8.73
C GLY A 51 -3.60 -4.65 7.37
N ARG A 52 -2.52 -3.95 7.04
CA ARG A 52 -2.37 -3.22 5.76
C ARG A 52 -0.93 -3.29 5.24
N ILE A 53 -0.78 -3.17 3.93
CA ILE A 53 0.53 -2.91 3.30
C ILE A 53 0.42 -1.52 2.70
N ILE A 54 1.48 -0.73 2.83
CA ILE A 54 1.61 0.57 2.18
C ILE A 54 2.80 0.55 1.23
N VAL A 55 2.70 1.36 0.18
CA VAL A 55 3.82 1.63 -0.74
C VAL A 55 4.05 3.13 -0.75
N GLU A 56 5.26 3.53 -0.40
CA GLU A 56 5.76 4.92 -0.45
C GLU A 56 6.62 5.13 -1.71
N GLY A 57 6.99 6.37 -2.03
CA GLY A 57 7.82 6.67 -3.21
C GLY A 57 7.05 6.53 -4.52
N ILE A 58 5.75 6.82 -4.50
CA ILE A 58 4.85 6.69 -5.65
C ILE A 58 4.84 7.95 -6.53
N THR A 59 4.40 7.80 -7.77
CA THR A 59 4.24 8.91 -8.71
C THR A 59 2.84 9.54 -8.62
N GLU A 60 2.68 10.78 -9.09
CA GLU A 60 1.33 11.38 -9.17
C GLU A 60 0.45 10.73 -10.24
N GLU A 61 1.07 10.10 -11.24
CA GLU A 61 0.37 9.43 -12.35
C GLU A 61 -0.40 8.19 -11.91
N GLY A 62 -0.01 7.53 -10.81
CA GLY A 62 -0.74 6.39 -10.26
C GLY A 62 -0.50 5.06 -10.97
N LYS A 63 0.48 4.97 -11.88
CA LYS A 63 0.77 3.75 -12.66
C LYS A 63 1.15 2.58 -11.75
N GLU A 64 1.89 2.85 -10.67
CA GLU A 64 2.21 1.88 -9.65
C GLU A 64 0.97 1.22 -9.01
N ALA A 65 -0.14 1.96 -8.85
CA ALA A 65 -1.37 1.40 -8.29
C ALA A 65 -1.98 0.32 -9.21
N PHE A 66 -1.88 0.50 -10.53
CA PHE A 66 -2.32 -0.51 -11.50
C PHE A 66 -1.43 -1.76 -11.43
N VAL A 67 -0.11 -1.60 -11.39
CA VAL A 67 0.84 -2.73 -11.23
C VAL A 67 0.52 -3.53 -9.96
N ILE A 68 0.36 -2.83 -8.83
CA ILE A 68 0.03 -3.45 -7.54
C ILE A 68 -1.30 -4.22 -7.61
N SER A 69 -2.30 -3.69 -8.32
CA SER A 69 -3.62 -4.34 -8.44
C SER A 69 -3.59 -5.69 -9.16
N ARG A 70 -2.53 -5.98 -9.94
CA ARG A 70 -2.35 -7.24 -10.67
C ARG A 70 -1.68 -8.33 -9.82
N VAL A 71 -1.17 -7.99 -8.64
CA VAL A 71 -0.50 -8.95 -7.75
C VAL A 71 -1.53 -9.83 -7.03
N PHE A 72 -1.42 -11.15 -7.16
CA PHE A 72 -2.30 -12.08 -6.47
C PHE A 72 -2.28 -11.88 -4.95
N GLY A 73 -3.47 -11.88 -4.34
CA GLY A 73 -3.68 -11.63 -2.92
C GLY A 73 -4.05 -10.19 -2.59
N VAL A 74 -3.81 -9.24 -3.51
CA VAL A 74 -4.37 -7.88 -3.43
C VAL A 74 -5.85 -7.93 -3.75
N THR A 75 -6.68 -7.36 -2.86
CA THR A 75 -8.14 -7.25 -3.04
C THR A 75 -8.59 -5.84 -3.33
N GLY A 76 -7.72 -4.85 -3.11
CA GLY A 76 -8.00 -3.47 -3.45
C GLY A 76 -6.79 -2.58 -3.25
N VAL A 77 -6.76 -1.50 -4.01
CA VAL A 77 -5.69 -0.51 -4.01
C VAL A 77 -6.32 0.86 -3.86
N SER A 78 -5.72 1.71 -3.03
CA SER A 78 -6.20 3.06 -2.79
C SER A 78 -5.03 4.02 -2.75
N ARG A 79 -4.97 4.96 -3.69
CA ARG A 79 -4.06 6.10 -3.58
C ARG A 79 -4.49 6.93 -2.38
N ALA A 80 -3.54 7.27 -1.51
CA ALA A 80 -3.81 7.99 -0.29
C ALA A 80 -2.74 9.06 -0.01
N TYR A 81 -3.08 9.95 0.92
CA TYR A 81 -2.15 10.89 1.50
C TYR A 81 -1.82 10.43 2.92
N MET A 82 -0.53 10.27 3.20
CA MET A 82 0.01 10.00 4.53
C MET A 82 0.72 11.26 5.01
N GLY A 83 0.27 11.79 6.14
CA GLY A 83 0.84 12.98 6.75
C GLY A 83 0.37 13.14 8.18
N TYR A 84 0.92 14.15 8.84
CA TYR A 84 0.51 14.54 10.18
C TYR A 84 -0.51 15.67 10.09
N TYR A 85 -1.43 15.71 11.05
CA TYR A 85 -2.35 16.81 11.24
C TYR A 85 -2.32 17.24 12.71
N SER A 86 -2.55 18.52 12.95
CA SER A 86 -2.54 19.12 14.28
C SER A 86 -3.93 19.27 14.89
N ASN A 87 -4.95 19.44 14.05
CA ASN A 87 -6.34 19.56 14.44
C ASN A 87 -7.26 19.11 13.28
N LEU A 88 -8.57 19.13 13.51
CA LEU A 88 -9.57 18.68 12.54
C LEU A 88 -9.62 19.59 11.30
N ASP A 89 -9.51 20.90 11.48
CA ASP A 89 -9.54 21.86 10.37
C ASP A 89 -8.35 21.67 9.43
N ASP A 90 -7.15 21.43 9.98
CA ASP A 90 -5.93 21.08 9.26
C ASP A 90 -6.10 19.77 8.47
N LEU A 91 -6.77 18.76 9.06
CA LEU A 91 -7.10 17.52 8.34
C LEU A 91 -8.04 17.78 7.17
N VAL A 92 -9.09 18.60 7.36
CA VAL A 92 -10.05 18.94 6.30
C VAL A 92 -9.36 19.71 5.17
N GLN A 93 -8.49 20.67 5.49
CA GLN A 93 -7.71 21.42 4.50
C GLN A 93 -6.78 20.51 3.69
N LYS A 94 -6.16 19.50 4.31
CA LYS A 94 -5.30 18.52 3.62
C LYS A 94 -6.10 17.50 2.80
N ALA A 95 -7.36 17.27 3.15
CA ALA A 95 -8.25 16.34 2.45
C ALA A 95 -8.94 16.97 1.23
N ALA A 96 -9.05 18.31 1.17
CA ALA A 96 -9.56 19.06 0.03
C ALA A 96 -8.63 18.99 -1.20
#